data_AF-A0A8T6LRY7-F1
#
_entry.id   AF-A0A8T6LRY7-F1
#
_cell.length_a   1.000
_cell.length_b   1.000
_cell.length_c   1.000
_cell.angle_alpha   90.00
_cell.angle_beta   90.00
_cell.angle_gamma   90.00
#
_symmetry.space_group_name_H-M   'P 1'
#
loop_
_entity.id
_entity.type
_entity.pdbx_description
1 polymer ?
#
loop_
_entity_poly.entity_id
_entity_poly.type
_entity_poly.pdbx_seq_one_letter_code
_entity_poly.pdbx_strand_id
1 'polypeptide(L)'
;MVEQTSPKWLILDGYEDEPAAFGVPPYVGFHIRYLCGVLEQAKVDYDYLTIDQWRDLVRTNGEDWARNRLSTIEGFACIAGAVVPGRYLRGTPLSLKETRNIIRDLPSQVPALFGGWAIRGWRQQGWTPLRKNLFLAVQDTDATLNTYLKTGQWKHTRRNAEQWTQWAQAGALSKAVTTHPDLGGEEKRGPLTYEVEVYQGCVRYKRGCKFCIEPKKGIP
;
A
#
# COMPACT_ATOMS: atom_id res chain seq x y z
N MET A 1 -4.88 -3.74 31.35
CA MET A 1 -4.34 -5.04 30.90
C MET A 1 -3.99 -4.85 29.43
N VAL A 2 -2.71 -4.81 29.10
CA VAL A 2 -2.27 -4.69 27.69
C VAL A 2 -2.34 -6.09 27.12
N GLU A 3 -3.32 -6.37 26.27
CA GLU A 3 -3.31 -7.60 25.47
C GLU A 3 -1.98 -7.64 24.73
N GLN A 4 -1.13 -8.61 25.08
CA GLN A 4 0.05 -8.95 24.30
C GLN A 4 -0.46 -9.52 22.98
N THR A 5 -0.76 -8.64 22.04
CA THR A 5 -1.12 -9.04 20.68
C THR A 5 0.15 -9.60 20.06
N SER A 6 0.09 -10.83 19.54
CA SER A 6 1.18 -11.41 18.76
C SER A 6 1.62 -10.42 17.69
N PRO A 7 2.92 -10.24 17.45
CA PRO A 7 3.40 -9.25 16.50
C PRO A 7 2.88 -9.60 15.11
N LYS A 8 2.41 -8.58 14.36
CA LYS A 8 1.72 -8.72 13.07
C LYS A 8 2.43 -7.93 12.00
N TRP A 9 2.06 -8.16 10.75
CA TRP A 9 2.37 -7.20 9.69
C TRP A 9 1.56 -5.92 9.88
N LEU A 10 2.10 -4.78 9.45
CA LEU A 10 1.34 -3.53 9.37
C LEU A 10 1.28 -3.06 7.93
N ILE A 11 0.05 -2.89 7.44
CA ILE A 11 -0.24 -2.42 6.10
C ILE A 11 -0.75 -0.99 6.19
N LEU A 12 0.05 -0.07 5.67
CA LEU A 12 -0.29 1.35 5.61
C LEU A 12 -0.80 1.70 4.21
N ASP A 13 -2.08 2.02 4.14
CA ASP A 13 -2.68 2.66 2.98
C ASP A 13 -2.30 4.14 2.95
N GLY A 14 -1.22 4.45 2.23
CA GLY A 14 -0.77 5.81 1.98
C GLY A 14 -1.63 6.56 0.98
N TYR A 15 -2.65 5.89 0.43
CA TYR A 15 -3.48 6.26 -0.71
C TYR A 15 -2.72 6.54 -2.02
N GLU A 16 -3.46 6.35 -3.10
CA GLU A 16 -2.99 6.43 -4.48
C GLU A 16 -3.71 7.54 -5.21
N ASP A 17 -3.08 8.18 -6.18
CA ASP A 17 -3.76 9.04 -7.16
C ASP A 17 -2.97 8.93 -8.46
N GLU A 18 -3.40 7.98 -9.28
CA GLU A 18 -2.87 7.71 -10.60
C GLU A 18 -4.01 7.62 -11.65
N PRO A 19 -3.73 7.77 -12.95
CA PRO A 19 -4.76 7.75 -13.99
C PRO A 19 -5.68 6.53 -14.01
N ALA A 20 -5.24 5.39 -13.45
CA ALA A 20 -6.03 4.16 -13.37
C ALA A 20 -6.65 3.89 -11.98
N ALA A 21 -6.24 4.62 -10.94
CA ALA A 21 -6.63 4.37 -9.55
C ALA A 21 -6.67 5.70 -8.78
N PHE A 22 -7.85 6.10 -8.32
CA PHE A 22 -8.01 7.36 -7.62
C PHE A 22 -7.76 7.24 -6.13
N GLY A 23 -8.01 6.06 -5.52
CA GLY A 23 -7.46 5.57 -4.24
C GLY A 23 -7.61 6.40 -2.96
N VAL A 24 -8.02 7.67 -3.03
CA VAL A 24 -8.18 8.60 -1.92
C VAL A 24 -9.62 8.54 -1.40
N PRO A 25 -9.88 8.70 -0.08
CA PRO A 25 -11.22 8.66 0.49
C PRO A 25 -12.28 9.44 -0.30
N PRO A 26 -13.44 8.82 -0.61
CA PRO A 26 -13.92 7.53 -0.07
C PRO A 26 -13.54 6.29 -0.86
N TYR A 27 -12.57 6.36 -1.77
CA TYR A 27 -12.22 5.23 -2.61
C TYR A 27 -11.24 4.31 -1.88
N VAL A 28 -11.40 2.99 -2.05
CA VAL A 28 -10.36 2.01 -1.71
C VAL A 28 -9.82 1.40 -3.00
N GLY A 29 -8.52 1.66 -3.23
CA GLY A 29 -7.83 1.25 -4.45
C GLY A 29 -7.61 -0.25 -4.56
N PHE A 30 -7.41 -0.74 -5.78
CA PHE A 30 -7.17 -2.17 -6.00
C PHE A 30 -5.77 -2.62 -5.54
N HIS A 31 -4.72 -1.77 -5.62
CA HIS A 31 -3.37 -2.20 -5.21
C HIS A 31 -3.29 -2.54 -3.72
N ILE A 32 -3.88 -1.70 -2.85
CA ILE A 32 -3.89 -1.97 -1.42
C ILE A 32 -4.73 -3.20 -1.09
N ARG A 33 -5.84 -3.40 -1.80
CA ARG A 33 -6.67 -4.61 -1.65
C ARG A 33 -5.93 -5.86 -2.08
N TYR A 34 -5.16 -5.83 -3.16
CA TYR A 34 -4.41 -7.00 -3.63
C TYR A 34 -3.23 -7.28 -2.71
N LEU A 35 -2.55 -6.25 -2.20
CA LEU A 35 -1.50 -6.39 -1.20
C LEU A 35 -2.04 -7.07 0.08
N CYS A 36 -3.20 -6.64 0.56
CA CYS A 36 -3.90 -7.31 1.65
C CYS A 36 -4.34 -8.74 1.27
N GLY A 37 -4.84 -8.94 0.04
CA GLY A 37 -5.23 -10.25 -0.48
C GLY A 37 -4.10 -11.28 -0.49
N VAL A 38 -2.85 -10.84 -0.72
CA VAL A 38 -1.66 -11.70 -0.58
C VAL A 38 -1.49 -12.19 0.85
N LEU A 39 -1.69 -11.32 1.86
CA LEU A 39 -1.58 -11.68 3.27
C LEU A 39 -2.72 -12.60 3.71
N GLU A 40 -3.94 -12.33 3.26
CA GLU A 40 -5.09 -13.20 3.47
C GLU A 40 -4.84 -14.61 2.91
N GLN A 41 -4.34 -14.70 1.67
CA GLN A 41 -4.01 -15.98 1.05
C GLN A 41 -2.87 -16.71 1.80
N ALA A 42 -1.86 -15.97 2.25
CA ALA A 42 -0.74 -16.50 3.00
C ALA A 42 -1.07 -16.81 4.47
N LYS A 43 -2.29 -16.46 4.93
CA LYS A 43 -2.72 -16.57 6.34
C LYS A 43 -1.78 -15.84 7.31
N VAL A 44 -1.23 -14.71 6.86
CA VAL A 44 -0.37 -13.85 7.67
C VAL A 44 -1.26 -12.82 8.34
N ASP A 45 -1.26 -12.77 9.68
CA ASP A 45 -2.03 -11.76 10.39
C ASP A 45 -1.39 -10.38 10.23
N TYR A 46 -2.24 -9.37 10.07
CA TYR A 46 -1.81 -8.02 9.77
C TYR A 46 -2.80 -7.00 10.29
N ASP A 47 -2.33 -5.81 10.64
CA ASP A 47 -3.18 -4.65 10.88
C ASP A 47 -3.21 -3.77 9.64
N TYR A 48 -4.38 -3.18 9.36
CA TYR A 48 -4.58 -2.23 8.28
C TYR A 48 -4.82 -0.85 8.88
N LEU A 49 -4.07 0.15 8.41
CA LEU A 49 -4.29 1.55 8.76
C LEU A 49 -4.26 2.39 7.50
N THR A 50 -5.15 3.37 7.44
CA THR A 50 -5.04 4.45 6.47
C THR A 50 -4.05 5.52 6.94
N ILE A 51 -3.51 6.31 6.02
CA ILE A 51 -2.61 7.41 6.38
C ILE A 51 -3.30 8.46 7.27
N ASP A 52 -4.60 8.68 7.09
CA ASP A 52 -5.33 9.61 7.95
C ASP A 52 -5.51 9.05 9.36
N GLN A 53 -5.79 7.74 9.51
CA GLN A 53 -5.77 7.09 10.82
C GLN A 53 -4.38 7.15 11.47
N TRP A 54 -3.32 6.91 10.70
CA TRP A 54 -1.94 7.00 11.19
C TRP A 54 -1.63 8.40 11.72
N ARG A 55 -1.98 9.46 10.96
CA ARG A 55 -1.82 10.86 11.38
C ARG A 55 -2.61 11.16 12.65
N ASP A 56 -3.85 10.71 12.72
CA ASP A 56 -4.71 10.91 13.89
C ASP A 56 -4.14 10.21 15.13
N LEU A 57 -3.63 8.99 14.98
CA LEU A 57 -3.01 8.25 16.08
C LEU A 57 -1.73 8.91 16.58
N VAL A 58 -0.87 9.42 15.69
CA VAL A 58 0.30 10.21 16.08
C VAL A 58 -0.11 11.51 16.78
N ARG A 59 -1.13 12.22 16.27
CA ARG A 59 -1.61 13.47 16.88
C ARG A 59 -2.18 13.23 18.29
N THR A 60 -2.94 12.17 18.47
CA THR A 60 -3.61 11.88 19.75
C THR A 60 -2.67 11.27 20.79
N ASN A 61 -1.71 10.43 20.37
CA ASN A 61 -0.83 9.69 21.29
C ASN A 61 0.59 10.26 21.40
N GLY A 62 0.93 11.27 20.61
CA GLY A 62 2.26 11.92 20.59
C GLY A 62 3.23 11.33 19.57
N GLU A 63 4.34 12.02 19.34
CA GLU A 63 5.31 11.70 18.29
C GLU A 63 5.96 10.31 18.45
N ASP A 64 6.16 9.86 19.68
CA ASP A 64 6.76 8.55 19.97
C ASP A 64 5.83 7.37 19.70
N TRP A 65 4.52 7.61 19.50
CA TRP A 65 3.56 6.55 19.21
C TRP A 65 3.95 5.77 17.95
N ALA A 66 4.37 6.47 16.89
CA ALA A 66 4.78 5.83 15.64
C ALA A 66 5.95 4.86 15.86
N ARG A 67 6.99 5.29 16.59
CA ARG A 67 8.15 4.46 16.92
C ARG A 67 7.76 3.25 17.76
N ASN A 68 6.92 3.46 18.79
CA ASN A 68 6.44 2.38 19.66
C ASN A 68 5.53 1.40 18.91
N ARG A 69 4.71 1.88 17.97
CA ARG A 69 3.88 1.02 17.14
C ARG A 69 4.74 0.16 16.22
N LEU A 70 5.72 0.76 15.54
CA LEU A 70 6.62 0.08 14.61
C LEU A 70 7.61 -0.88 15.29
N SER A 71 7.84 -0.76 16.60
CA SER A 71 8.68 -1.71 17.35
C SER A 71 7.99 -3.04 17.65
N THR A 72 6.66 -3.11 17.49
CA THR A 72 5.83 -4.28 17.81
C THR A 72 5.47 -5.16 16.61
N ILE A 73 5.89 -4.78 15.40
CA ILE A 73 5.48 -5.46 14.15
C ILE A 73 6.59 -6.38 13.63
N GLU A 74 6.21 -7.39 12.86
CA GLU A 74 7.15 -8.32 12.20
C GLU A 74 7.44 -7.96 10.75
N GLY A 75 6.61 -7.12 10.15
CA GLY A 75 6.76 -6.68 8.77
C GLY A 75 5.92 -5.44 8.50
N PHE A 76 6.36 -4.64 7.54
CA PHE A 76 5.69 -3.40 7.16
C PHE A 76 5.50 -3.37 5.65
N ALA A 77 4.31 -3.00 5.19
CA ALA A 77 4.10 -2.66 3.79
C ALA A 77 3.31 -1.37 3.65
N CYS A 78 3.68 -0.56 2.66
CA CYS A 78 3.00 0.70 2.38
C CYS A 78 2.82 0.89 0.88
N ILE A 79 1.62 1.34 0.50
CA ILE A 79 1.31 1.82 -0.84
C ILE A 79 1.29 3.34 -0.81
N ALA A 80 2.07 3.98 -1.68
CA ALA A 80 2.07 5.41 -1.89
C ALA A 80 1.98 5.71 -3.40
N GLY A 81 0.89 6.35 -3.82
CA GLY A 81 0.56 6.45 -5.24
C GLY A 81 0.27 7.85 -5.77
N ALA A 82 0.41 8.93 -4.99
CA ALA A 82 0.20 10.27 -5.54
C ALA A 82 1.32 10.69 -6.50
N VAL A 83 1.01 10.69 -7.80
CA VAL A 83 1.95 11.12 -8.86
C VAL A 83 1.70 12.56 -9.29
N VAL A 84 0.47 13.05 -9.13
CA VAL A 84 0.06 14.38 -9.54
C VAL A 84 -0.20 15.28 -8.33
N PRO A 85 0.23 16.55 -8.36
CA PRO A 85 -0.23 17.53 -7.38
C PRO A 85 -1.72 17.76 -7.60
N GLY A 86 -2.53 17.43 -6.59
CA GLY A 86 -3.98 17.52 -6.64
C GLY A 86 -4.55 18.18 -5.40
N ARG A 87 -5.78 18.72 -5.52
CA ARG A 87 -6.62 19.04 -4.36
C ARG A 87 -7.49 17.85 -4.09
N TYR A 88 -7.30 17.23 -2.94
CA TYR A 88 -8.03 16.04 -2.53
C TYR A 88 -9.23 16.43 -1.67
N LEU A 89 -10.37 15.76 -1.87
CA LEU A 89 -11.63 16.14 -1.23
C LEU A 89 -11.63 15.89 0.29
N ARG A 90 -11.00 14.82 0.77
CA ARG A 90 -11.05 14.41 2.19
C ARG A 90 -9.71 13.99 2.78
N GLY A 91 -9.03 13.04 2.16
CA GLY A 91 -7.71 12.58 2.61
C GLY A 91 -6.62 13.14 1.70
N THR A 92 -5.42 13.36 2.23
CA THR A 92 -4.24 13.68 1.38
C THR A 92 -3.32 12.48 1.34
N PRO A 93 -2.87 12.03 0.16
CA PRO A 93 -1.92 10.93 0.07
C PRO A 93 -0.63 11.17 0.86
N LEU A 94 0.05 10.07 1.17
CA LEU A 94 1.30 10.06 1.92
C LEU A 94 2.39 10.88 1.21
N SER A 95 2.99 11.82 1.94
CA SER A 95 4.09 12.62 1.42
C SER A 95 5.44 11.91 1.52
N LEU A 96 6.42 12.36 0.72
CA LEU A 96 7.81 11.88 0.83
C LEU A 96 8.43 12.21 2.21
N LYS A 97 8.04 13.33 2.84
CA LYS A 97 8.49 13.69 4.18
C LYS A 97 7.99 12.69 5.22
N GLU A 98 6.70 12.36 5.20
CA GLU A 98 6.12 11.36 6.10
C GLU A 98 6.72 9.97 5.85
N THR A 99 6.90 9.60 4.58
CA THR A 99 7.57 8.35 4.18
C THR A 99 8.98 8.25 4.80
N ARG A 100 9.77 9.33 4.75
CA ARG A 100 11.11 9.37 5.38
C ARG A 100 11.04 9.24 6.90
N ASN A 101 10.05 9.84 7.55
CA ASN A 101 9.87 9.71 9.00
C ASN A 101 9.52 8.27 9.38
N ILE A 102 8.58 7.65 8.68
CA ILE A 102 8.21 6.24 8.90
C ILE A 102 9.43 5.33 8.71
N ILE A 103 10.21 5.52 7.63
CA ILE A 103 11.44 4.75 7.39
C ILE A 103 12.48 4.95 8.49
N ARG A 104 12.62 6.18 9.02
CA ARG A 104 13.53 6.47 10.12
C ARG A 104 13.12 5.74 11.40
N ASP A 105 11.83 5.72 11.69
CA ASP A 105 11.29 5.18 12.94
C ASP A 105 11.09 3.65 12.89
N LEU A 106 11.07 3.05 11.69
CA LEU A 106 11.08 1.61 11.49
C LEU A 106 12.35 0.99 12.11
N PRO A 107 12.24 -0.10 12.89
CA PRO A 107 13.40 -0.86 13.35
C PRO A 107 14.21 -1.46 12.19
N SER A 108 15.51 -1.72 12.39
CA SER A 108 16.40 -2.21 11.32
C SER A 108 16.19 -3.69 10.97
N GLN A 109 15.57 -4.45 11.85
CA GLN A 109 15.26 -5.87 11.68
C GLN A 109 13.91 -6.12 11.00
N VAL A 110 13.02 -5.14 10.99
CA VAL A 110 11.66 -5.29 10.43
C VAL A 110 11.72 -5.16 8.91
N PRO A 111 11.42 -6.21 8.12
CA PRO A 111 11.32 -6.11 6.67
C PRO A 111 10.23 -5.11 6.27
N ALA A 112 10.56 -4.20 5.36
CA ALA A 112 9.69 -3.12 4.94
C ALA A 112 9.58 -3.04 3.41
N LEU A 113 8.35 -3.07 2.90
CA LEU A 113 8.03 -2.96 1.49
C LEU A 113 7.30 -1.65 1.21
N PHE A 114 7.83 -0.83 0.32
CA PHE A 114 7.13 0.37 -0.15
C PHE A 114 6.89 0.23 -1.65
N GLY A 115 5.64 0.42 -2.07
CA GLY A 115 5.23 0.34 -3.46
C GLY A 115 4.25 1.44 -3.86
N GLY A 116 3.71 1.32 -5.06
CA GLY A 116 2.91 2.37 -5.69
C GLY A 116 3.75 3.35 -6.52
N TRP A 117 3.07 4.20 -7.28
CA TRP A 117 3.74 5.04 -8.27
C TRP A 117 4.52 6.22 -7.69
N ALA A 118 4.16 6.72 -6.51
CA ALA A 118 4.94 7.76 -5.87
C ALA A 118 6.36 7.24 -5.56
N ILE A 119 6.47 5.99 -5.07
CA ILE A 119 7.76 5.32 -4.82
C ILE A 119 8.59 5.22 -6.11
N ARG A 120 7.95 4.80 -7.21
CA ARG A 120 8.61 4.72 -8.53
C ARG A 120 9.10 6.09 -9.00
N GLY A 121 8.27 7.12 -8.85
CA GLY A 121 8.58 8.50 -9.22
C GLY A 121 9.73 9.07 -8.40
N TRP A 122 9.67 8.97 -7.07
CA TRP A 122 10.73 9.44 -6.18
C TRP A 122 12.06 8.73 -6.44
N ARG A 123 12.04 7.43 -6.72
CA ARG A 123 13.27 6.69 -7.09
C ARG A 123 13.86 7.20 -8.41
N GLN A 124 13.04 7.49 -9.41
CA GLN A 124 13.49 8.11 -10.68
C GLN A 124 14.07 9.52 -10.46
N GLN A 125 13.62 10.23 -9.44
CA GLN A 125 14.15 11.53 -9.01
C GLN A 125 15.37 11.40 -8.08
N GLY A 126 15.92 10.20 -7.90
CA GLY A 126 17.15 9.95 -7.13
C GLY A 126 16.94 9.61 -5.66
N TRP A 127 15.70 9.49 -5.17
CA TRP A 127 15.44 9.09 -3.79
C TRP A 127 15.77 7.61 -3.59
N THR A 128 16.91 7.34 -2.93
CA THR A 128 17.44 6.00 -2.69
C THR A 128 17.89 5.85 -1.24
N PRO A 129 16.95 5.63 -0.28
CA PRO A 129 17.30 5.42 1.12
C PRO A 129 18.19 4.18 1.30
N LEU A 130 19.33 4.36 1.95
CA LEU A 130 20.29 3.27 2.22
C LEU A 130 19.89 2.52 3.51
N ARG A 131 18.90 1.63 3.41
CA ARG A 131 18.50 0.72 4.50
C ARG A 131 18.38 -0.72 4.00
N LYS A 132 19.01 -1.65 4.72
CA LYS A 132 19.06 -3.07 4.34
C LYS A 132 17.70 -3.77 4.40
N ASN A 133 16.84 -3.35 5.32
CA ASN A 133 15.52 -3.94 5.53
C ASN A 133 14.41 -3.31 4.66
N LEU A 134 14.76 -2.34 3.81
CA LEU A 134 13.81 -1.59 3.01
C LEU A 134 13.88 -2.03 1.54
N PHE A 135 12.73 -2.39 0.98
CA PHE A 135 12.58 -2.67 -0.44
C PHE A 135 11.59 -1.70 -1.09
N LEU A 136 12.05 -1.00 -2.13
CA LEU A 136 11.23 -0.08 -2.92
C LEU A 136 10.76 -0.78 -4.20
N ALA A 137 9.55 -1.34 -4.18
CA ALA A 137 9.00 -2.06 -5.32
C ALA A 137 8.75 -1.12 -6.50
N VAL A 138 9.36 -1.44 -7.64
CA VAL A 138 9.10 -0.74 -8.92
C VAL A 138 8.32 -1.58 -9.93
N GLN A 139 7.91 -2.78 -9.52
CA GLN A 139 6.97 -3.66 -10.22
C GLN A 139 5.75 -3.87 -9.32
N ASP A 140 5.05 -4.99 -9.44
CA ASP A 140 3.78 -5.22 -8.75
C ASP A 140 4.08 -5.50 -7.27
N THR A 141 3.55 -4.65 -6.39
CA THR A 141 3.89 -4.64 -4.96
C THR A 141 3.38 -5.90 -4.25
N ASP A 142 2.17 -6.31 -4.58
CA ASP A 142 1.52 -7.58 -4.22
C ASP A 142 2.38 -8.80 -4.61
N ALA A 143 2.80 -8.89 -5.88
CA ALA A 143 3.63 -10.01 -6.34
C ALA A 143 5.02 -10.03 -5.68
N THR A 144 5.57 -8.85 -5.43
CA THR A 144 6.84 -8.67 -4.70
C THR A 144 6.70 -9.16 -3.26
N LEU A 145 5.60 -8.80 -2.57
CA LEU A 145 5.33 -9.27 -1.21
C LEU A 145 5.19 -10.79 -1.16
N ASN A 146 4.39 -11.38 -2.05
CA ASN A 146 4.20 -12.83 -2.12
C ASN A 146 5.54 -13.57 -2.34
N THR A 147 6.42 -13.02 -3.17
CA THR A 147 7.76 -13.60 -3.39
C THR A 147 8.60 -13.58 -2.12
N TYR A 148 8.57 -12.48 -1.38
CA TYR A 148 9.25 -12.38 -0.10
C TYR A 148 8.70 -13.35 0.93
N LEU A 149 7.38 -13.45 1.07
CA LEU A 149 6.74 -14.39 2.01
C LEU A 149 7.10 -15.86 1.70
N LYS A 150 7.29 -16.21 0.42
CA LYS A 150 7.66 -17.57 0.00
C LYS A 150 9.14 -17.89 0.12
N THR A 151 10.02 -16.90 -0.03
CA THR A 151 11.46 -17.13 -0.22
C THR A 151 12.35 -16.47 0.83
N GLY A 152 11.81 -15.55 1.61
CA GLY A 152 12.56 -14.68 2.51
C GLY A 152 13.41 -13.62 1.79
N GLN A 153 13.32 -13.51 0.46
CA GLN A 153 14.14 -12.59 -0.34
C GLN A 153 13.29 -11.61 -1.15
N TRP A 154 13.69 -10.35 -1.13
CA TRP A 154 13.04 -9.33 -1.94
C TRP A 154 13.42 -9.45 -3.42
N LYS A 155 12.41 -9.46 -4.29
CA LYS A 155 12.61 -9.47 -5.73
C LYS A 155 11.46 -8.76 -6.42
N HIS A 156 11.79 -7.84 -7.34
CA HIS A 156 10.79 -7.25 -8.23
C HIS A 156 10.12 -8.36 -9.04
N THR A 157 8.82 -8.50 -8.85
CA THR A 157 8.02 -9.56 -9.45
C THR A 157 6.78 -8.95 -10.08
N ARG A 158 6.32 -9.56 -11.17
CA ARG A 158 5.04 -9.24 -11.81
C ARG A 158 4.04 -10.35 -11.53
N ARG A 159 2.79 -10.00 -11.32
CA ARG A 159 1.71 -10.99 -11.15
C ARG A 159 1.40 -11.67 -12.47
N ASN A 160 0.98 -12.93 -12.41
CA ASN A 160 0.29 -13.60 -13.52
C ASN A 160 -1.23 -13.48 -13.37
N ALA A 161 -1.98 -13.96 -14.37
CA ALA A 161 -3.44 -13.84 -14.40
C ALA A 161 -4.12 -14.61 -13.24
N GLU A 162 -3.57 -15.76 -12.85
CA GLU A 162 -4.07 -16.58 -11.75
C GLU A 162 -3.89 -15.85 -10.41
N GLN A 163 -2.69 -15.32 -10.16
CA GLN A 163 -2.37 -14.53 -8.98
C GLN A 163 -3.25 -13.28 -8.89
N TRP A 164 -3.41 -12.56 -10.00
CA TRP A 164 -4.27 -11.39 -10.05
C TRP A 164 -5.71 -11.74 -9.63
N THR A 165 -6.29 -12.79 -10.21
CA THR A 165 -7.65 -13.23 -9.89
C THR A 165 -7.77 -13.62 -8.41
N GLN A 166 -6.82 -14.40 -7.90
CA GLN A 166 -6.83 -14.87 -6.51
C GLN A 166 -6.72 -13.72 -5.52
N TRP A 167 -5.79 -12.78 -5.74
CA TRP A 167 -5.59 -11.65 -4.83
C TRP A 167 -6.69 -10.60 -4.93
N ALA A 168 -7.34 -10.47 -6.08
CA ALA A 168 -8.52 -9.64 -6.21
C ALA A 168 -9.70 -10.16 -5.38
N GLN A 169 -9.93 -11.48 -5.42
CA GLN A 169 -10.97 -12.14 -4.63
C GLN A 169 -10.64 -12.11 -3.13
N ALA A 170 -9.43 -12.50 -2.73
CA ALA A 170 -8.99 -12.43 -1.34
C ALA A 170 -9.02 -10.99 -0.79
N GLY A 171 -8.59 -10.03 -1.61
CA GLY A 171 -8.61 -8.60 -1.28
C GLY A 171 -10.02 -8.04 -1.07
N ALA A 172 -11.07 -8.68 -1.61
CA ALA A 172 -12.46 -8.29 -1.37
C ALA A 172 -12.94 -8.61 0.05
N LEU A 173 -12.32 -9.58 0.72
CA LEU A 173 -12.64 -10.00 2.09
C LEU A 173 -11.68 -9.41 3.13
N SER A 174 -10.68 -8.68 2.67
CA SER A 174 -9.55 -8.23 3.48
C SER A 174 -9.91 -7.10 4.45
N LYS A 175 -9.05 -6.87 5.46
CA LYS A 175 -9.18 -5.75 6.42
C LYS A 175 -9.25 -4.37 5.75
N ALA A 176 -8.66 -4.20 4.56
CA ALA A 176 -8.80 -2.96 3.78
C ALA A 176 -10.24 -2.68 3.32
N VAL A 177 -11.11 -3.68 3.33
CA VAL A 177 -12.54 -3.56 3.00
C VAL A 177 -13.39 -3.61 4.27
N THR A 178 -13.09 -4.53 5.18
CA THR A 178 -13.94 -4.82 6.35
C THR A 178 -13.71 -3.88 7.53
N THR A 179 -12.55 -3.21 7.60
CA THR A 179 -12.22 -2.28 8.70
C THR A 179 -11.91 -0.87 8.20
N HIS A 180 -12.22 -0.56 6.94
CA HIS A 180 -11.95 0.76 6.39
C HIS A 180 -12.85 1.82 7.06
N PRO A 181 -12.31 3.01 7.43
CA PRO A 181 -13.09 4.05 8.13
C PRO A 181 -14.38 4.47 7.40
N ASP A 182 -14.32 4.59 6.08
CA ASP A 182 -15.48 4.96 5.25
C ASP A 182 -16.50 3.82 5.04
N LEU A 183 -16.27 2.59 5.54
CA LEU A 183 -17.25 1.50 5.42
C LEU A 183 -18.53 1.83 6.18
N GLY A 184 -18.40 2.52 7.32
CA GLY A 184 -19.49 2.73 8.27
C GLY A 184 -19.85 1.46 9.05
N GLY A 185 -21.04 1.46 9.67
CA GLY A 185 -21.57 0.33 10.43
C GLY A 185 -22.85 -0.22 9.81
N GLU A 186 -23.42 -1.27 10.42
CA GLU A 186 -24.65 -1.91 9.93
C GLU A 186 -25.84 -0.94 9.86
N GLU A 187 -25.98 -0.07 10.87
CA GLU A 187 -27.07 0.91 10.94
C GLU A 187 -26.84 2.13 10.02
N LYS A 188 -25.58 2.46 9.74
CA LYS A 188 -25.20 3.62 8.93
C LYS A 188 -24.02 3.27 8.03
N ARG A 189 -24.34 2.83 6.82
CA ARG A 189 -23.34 2.59 5.77
C ARG A 189 -22.62 3.88 5.43
N GLY A 190 -21.29 3.80 5.34
CA GLY A 190 -20.45 4.90 4.92
C GLY A 190 -20.29 4.95 3.39
N PRO A 191 -19.60 5.98 2.87
CA PRO A 191 -19.50 6.24 1.44
C PRO A 191 -18.45 5.39 0.71
N LEU A 192 -17.86 4.37 1.36
CA LEU A 192 -16.76 3.59 0.80
C LEU A 192 -17.08 3.08 -0.60
N THR A 193 -16.25 3.47 -1.56
CA THR A 193 -16.38 3.09 -2.96
C THR A 193 -15.22 2.19 -3.34
N TYR A 194 -15.53 1.02 -3.90
CA TYR A 194 -14.53 0.03 -4.27
C TYR A 194 -14.10 0.22 -5.71
N GLU A 195 -12.79 0.38 -5.93
CA GLU A 195 -12.25 0.32 -7.28
C GLU A 195 -12.10 -1.14 -7.74
N VAL A 196 -12.38 -1.36 -9.02
CA VAL A 196 -12.26 -2.67 -9.67
C VAL A 196 -11.32 -2.52 -10.85
N GLU A 197 -10.17 -3.18 -10.78
CA GLU A 197 -9.26 -3.28 -11.92
C GLU A 197 -9.83 -4.31 -12.91
N VAL A 198 -10.19 -3.85 -14.10
CA VAL A 198 -10.68 -4.72 -15.19
C VAL A 198 -9.58 -5.05 -16.21
N TYR A 199 -8.50 -4.28 -16.20
CA TYR A 199 -7.42 -4.33 -17.18
C TYR A 199 -6.18 -3.61 -16.64
N GLN A 200 -4.99 -4.15 -16.94
CA GLN A 200 -3.71 -3.55 -16.56
C GLN A 200 -2.95 -3.12 -17.81
N GLY A 201 -2.49 -1.88 -17.86
CA GLY A 201 -1.71 -1.34 -18.97
C GLY A 201 -2.57 -0.57 -19.99
N CYS A 202 -2.02 -0.35 -21.18
CA CYS A 202 -2.69 0.43 -22.23
C CYS A 202 -2.50 -0.21 -23.61
N VAL A 203 -3.60 -0.45 -24.33
CA VAL A 203 -3.57 -0.93 -25.74
C VAL A 203 -2.71 -0.07 -26.66
N ARG A 204 -2.49 1.20 -26.30
CA ARG A 204 -1.61 2.12 -27.02
C ARG A 204 -0.15 2.07 -26.54
N TYR A 205 0.31 1.05 -25.81
CA TYR A 205 1.65 1.03 -25.19
C TYR A 205 2.83 1.34 -26.13
N LYS A 206 2.73 1.02 -27.43
CA LYS A 206 3.75 1.36 -28.45
C LYS A 206 3.65 2.79 -28.99
N ARG A 207 2.46 3.38 -29.02
CA ARG A 207 2.14 4.67 -29.67
C ARG A 207 1.14 5.48 -28.82
N GLY A 208 1.41 5.54 -27.52
CA GLY A 208 0.50 6.08 -26.51
C GLY A 208 0.83 7.52 -26.12
N CYS A 209 0.12 8.03 -25.11
CA CYS A 209 0.37 9.36 -24.60
C CYS A 209 1.77 9.43 -23.94
N LYS A 210 2.57 10.46 -24.28
CA LYS A 210 3.95 10.61 -23.79
C LYS A 210 4.07 10.70 -22.26
N PHE A 211 3.01 11.16 -21.59
CA PHE A 211 2.94 11.33 -20.14
C PHE A 211 2.36 10.09 -19.43
N CYS A 212 1.84 9.10 -20.16
CA CYS A 212 1.13 8.00 -19.56
C CYS A 212 2.09 7.02 -18.88
N ILE A 213 1.71 6.59 -17.68
CA ILE A 213 2.45 5.60 -16.90
C ILE A 213 2.04 4.17 -17.23
N GLU A 214 0.85 3.95 -17.81
CA GLU A 214 0.33 2.61 -18.15
C GLU A 214 1.27 1.79 -19.04
N PRO A 215 1.94 2.33 -20.08
CA PRO A 215 2.90 1.55 -20.88
C PRO A 215 4.09 1.02 -20.06
N LYS A 216 4.43 1.68 -18.94
CA LYS A 216 5.48 1.21 -18.03
C LYS A 216 5.02 0.01 -17.19
N LYS A 217 3.71 -0.28 -17.12
CA LYS A 217 3.15 -1.50 -16.52
C LYS A 217 3.36 -2.73 -17.39
N GLY A 218 3.86 -2.61 -18.63
CA GLY A 218 4.21 -3.75 -19.48
C GLY A 218 3.32 -3.88 -20.71
N ILE A 219 3.44 -5.01 -21.40
CA ILE A 219 2.53 -5.36 -22.49
C ILE A 219 1.19 -5.74 -21.86
N PRO A 220 0.08 -5.12 -22.29
CA PRO A 220 -1.24 -5.44 -21.76
C PRO A 220 -1.78 -6.80 -22.21
#